data_AF-A0A652YW24-F1
#
_entry.id   AF-A0A652YW24-F1
#
_cell.length_a   1.000
_cell.length_b   1.000
_cell.length_c   1.000
_cell.angle_alpha   90.00
_cell.angle_beta   90.00
_cell.angle_gamma   90.00
#
_symmetry.space_group_name_H-M   'P 1'
#
loop_
_entity.id
_entity.type
_entity.pdbx_description
1 polymer ?
#
loop_
_entity_poly.entity_id
_entity_poly.type
_entity_poly.pdbx_seq_one_letter_code
_entity_poly.pdbx_strand_id
1 'polypeptide(L)'
;MKRSLVLRIGVLLWLMIVWILLWGNVSWGNIFGGLAVGLVIMVLLPLPPVPVEGRVHVLSILRLIGVIVYYAAVSSIQVAWLAIRPSPPPVTGVLRYQLGIKSDLVLTLCIDVLNLIPGTMVLEIDQNRRIVYVHVLDVGSQKAVSAFYRSVEDLERLFIASFERDSDWQPSPWHQRDYEFDAPRAEDQ
;
A
#
# COMPACT_ATOMS: atom_id res chain seq x y z
N MET A 1 1.76 -22.42 -17.53
CA MET A 1 0.44 -22.19 -16.90
C MET A 1 0.11 -20.70 -16.99
N LYS A 2 -1.12 -20.32 -17.36
CA LYS A 2 -1.51 -18.90 -17.50
C LYS A 2 -1.42 -18.23 -16.11
N ARG A 3 -0.68 -17.11 -15.98
CA ARG A 3 -0.47 -16.36 -14.71
C ARG A 3 -1.79 -16.03 -13.99
N SER A 4 -2.84 -15.78 -14.75
CA SER A 4 -4.21 -15.56 -14.25
C SER A 4 -4.78 -16.74 -13.47
N LEU A 5 -4.46 -17.98 -13.86
CA LEU A 5 -4.93 -19.18 -13.17
C LEU A 5 -4.19 -19.38 -11.84
N VAL A 6 -2.88 -19.08 -11.79
CA VAL A 6 -2.11 -19.10 -10.55
C VAL A 6 -2.64 -18.06 -9.55
N LEU A 7 -2.93 -16.84 -10.02
CA LEU A 7 -3.52 -15.79 -9.18
C LEU A 7 -4.90 -16.20 -8.65
N ARG A 8 -5.78 -16.76 -9.50
CA ARG A 8 -7.10 -17.24 -9.08
C ARG A 8 -6.99 -18.36 -8.05
N ILE A 9 -6.11 -19.35 -8.25
CA ILE A 9 -5.91 -20.40 -7.25
C ILE A 9 -5.36 -19.80 -5.95
N GLY A 10 -4.41 -18.85 -6.03
CA GLY A 10 -3.88 -18.16 -4.87
C GLY A 10 -4.95 -17.43 -4.06
N VAL A 11 -5.82 -16.67 -4.71
CA VAL A 11 -6.94 -15.98 -4.03
C VAL A 11 -7.91 -17.00 -3.42
N LEU A 12 -8.17 -18.13 -4.07
CA LEU A 12 -9.09 -19.15 -3.56
C LEU A 12 -8.54 -19.81 -2.29
N LEU A 13 -7.25 -20.16 -2.32
CA LEU A 13 -6.55 -20.67 -1.15
C LEU A 13 -6.53 -19.63 -0.03
N TRP A 14 -6.31 -18.35 -0.35
CA TRP A 14 -6.36 -17.27 0.63
C TRP A 14 -7.74 -17.14 1.29
N LEU A 15 -8.82 -17.12 0.50
CA LEU A 15 -10.19 -17.07 1.03
C LEU A 15 -10.51 -18.28 1.91
N MET A 16 -10.06 -19.47 1.50
CA MET A 16 -10.21 -20.68 2.32
C MET A 16 -9.43 -20.59 3.64
N ILE A 17 -8.21 -20.04 3.63
CA ILE A 17 -7.41 -19.80 4.85
C ILE A 17 -8.14 -18.83 5.78
N VAL A 18 -8.60 -17.70 5.27
CA VAL A 18 -9.38 -16.70 6.05
C VAL A 18 -10.65 -17.34 6.64
N TRP A 19 -11.35 -18.16 5.85
CA TRP A 19 -12.51 -18.92 6.33
C TRP A 19 -12.16 -19.86 7.48
N ILE A 20 -11.09 -20.64 7.36
CA ILE A 20 -10.66 -21.56 8.43
C ILE A 20 -10.25 -20.79 9.69
N LEU A 21 -9.54 -19.67 9.53
CA LEU A 21 -9.19 -18.75 10.62
C LEU A 21 -10.42 -18.19 11.33
N LEU A 22 -11.49 -17.86 10.59
CA LEU A 22 -12.76 -17.38 11.15
C LEU A 22 -13.40 -18.41 12.09
N TRP A 23 -13.36 -19.69 11.73
CA TRP A 23 -13.88 -20.78 12.56
C TRP A 23 -12.90 -21.26 13.65
N GLY A 24 -11.62 -20.90 13.55
CA GLY A 24 -10.57 -21.21 14.53
C GLY A 24 -10.21 -22.70 14.65
N ASN A 25 -10.73 -23.57 13.79
CA ASN A 25 -10.42 -25.00 13.80
C ASN A 25 -10.28 -25.57 12.39
N VAL A 26 -9.33 -26.50 12.22
CA VAL A 26 -9.10 -27.19 10.96
C VAL A 26 -9.88 -28.50 10.97
N SER A 27 -10.94 -28.56 10.16
CA SER A 27 -11.76 -29.75 9.96
C SER A 27 -12.07 -29.93 8.47
N TRP A 28 -12.37 -31.16 8.03
CA TRP A 28 -12.77 -31.41 6.65
C TRP A 28 -13.99 -30.58 6.23
N GLY A 29 -14.96 -30.40 7.14
CA GLY A 29 -16.12 -29.53 6.91
C GLY A 29 -15.73 -28.08 6.64
N ASN A 30 -14.78 -27.53 7.39
CA ASN A 30 -14.31 -26.15 7.19
C ASN A 30 -13.48 -25.99 5.91
N ILE A 31 -12.70 -27.00 5.52
CA ILE A 31 -11.95 -26.98 4.25
C ILE A 31 -12.92 -26.94 3.07
N PHE A 32 -13.90 -27.86 3.02
CA PHE A 32 -14.88 -27.89 1.93
C PHE A 32 -15.82 -26.67 1.96
N GLY A 33 -16.22 -26.23 3.16
CA GLY A 33 -17.00 -25.00 3.34
C GLY A 33 -16.26 -23.77 2.85
N GLY A 34 -14.98 -23.63 3.19
CA GLY A 34 -14.14 -22.52 2.74
C GLY A 34 -13.90 -22.55 1.23
N LEU A 35 -13.71 -23.73 0.64
CA LEU A 35 -13.60 -23.88 -0.81
C LEU A 35 -14.90 -23.45 -1.52
N ALA A 36 -16.05 -23.91 -1.03
CA ALA A 36 -17.36 -23.57 -1.59
C ALA A 36 -17.64 -22.07 -1.49
N VAL A 37 -17.45 -21.48 -0.30
CA VAL A 37 -17.65 -20.04 -0.06
C VAL A 37 -16.65 -19.22 -0.89
N GLY A 38 -15.38 -19.61 -0.95
CA GLY A 38 -14.37 -18.93 -1.75
C GLY A 38 -14.72 -18.91 -3.25
N LEU A 39 -15.22 -20.03 -3.78
CA LEU A 39 -15.71 -20.09 -5.16
C LEU A 39 -16.94 -19.20 -5.39
N VAL A 40 -17.91 -19.21 -4.46
CA VAL A 40 -19.09 -18.34 -4.52
C VAL A 40 -18.68 -16.86 -4.55
N ILE A 41 -17.76 -16.45 -3.66
CA ILE A 41 -17.23 -15.09 -3.63
C ILE A 41 -16.57 -14.73 -4.97
N MET A 42 -15.73 -15.62 -5.53
CA MET A 42 -15.07 -15.34 -6.81
C MET A 42 -16.01 -15.19 -8.00
N VAL A 43 -17.15 -15.88 -7.97
CA VAL A 43 -18.16 -15.81 -9.04
C VAL A 43 -19.03 -14.57 -8.87
N LEU A 44 -19.47 -14.27 -7.65
CA LEU A 44 -20.38 -13.15 -7.37
C LEU A 44 -19.66 -11.81 -7.30
N LEU A 45 -18.41 -11.80 -6.86
CA LEU A 45 -17.57 -10.62 -6.68
C LEU A 45 -16.27 -10.75 -7.49
N PRO A 46 -16.35 -10.76 -8.84
CA PRO A 46 -15.17 -10.82 -9.67
C PRO A 46 -14.40 -9.49 -9.53
N LEU A 47 -13.34 -9.51 -8.70
CA LEU A 47 -12.46 -8.37 -8.56
C LEU A 47 -11.79 -8.05 -9.91
N PRO A 48 -11.72 -6.76 -10.30
CA PRO A 48 -10.94 -6.37 -11.46
C PRO A 48 -9.50 -6.86 -11.29
N PRO A 49 -8.84 -7.28 -12.38
CA PRO A 49 -7.51 -7.84 -12.30
C PRO A 49 -6.55 -6.80 -11.71
N VAL A 50 -5.92 -7.16 -10.58
CA VAL A 50 -4.93 -6.29 -9.93
C VAL A 50 -3.73 -6.13 -10.88
N PRO A 51 -3.30 -4.90 -11.21
CA PRO A 51 -2.15 -4.65 -12.07
C PRO A 51 -0.85 -5.03 -11.33
N VAL A 52 -0.48 -6.31 -11.39
CA VAL A 52 0.76 -6.79 -10.78
C VAL A 52 1.89 -6.67 -11.81
N GLU A 53 2.65 -5.60 -11.73
CA GLU A 53 3.62 -5.17 -12.77
C GLU A 53 5.05 -5.65 -12.52
N GLY A 54 5.28 -6.35 -11.40
CA GLY A 54 6.59 -6.91 -11.04
C GLY A 54 6.53 -8.25 -10.29
N ARG A 55 7.72 -8.72 -9.85
CA ARG A 55 7.90 -9.93 -9.04
C ARG A 55 8.23 -9.58 -7.58
N VAL A 56 7.72 -10.41 -6.69
CA VAL A 56 7.83 -10.28 -5.23
C VAL A 56 9.20 -10.79 -4.77
N HIS A 57 9.98 -9.94 -4.11
CA HIS A 57 11.29 -10.31 -3.57
C HIS A 57 11.23 -10.51 -2.06
N VAL A 58 11.27 -11.78 -1.62
CA VAL A 58 11.08 -12.16 -0.20
C VAL A 58 12.04 -11.43 0.73
N LEU A 59 13.33 -11.35 0.39
CA LEU A 59 14.32 -10.71 1.26
C LEU A 59 14.12 -9.19 1.37
N SER A 60 13.79 -8.53 0.25
CA SER A 60 13.46 -7.09 0.24
C SER A 60 12.20 -6.82 1.06
N ILE A 61 11.20 -7.70 0.98
CA ILE A 61 9.97 -7.59 1.75
C ILE A 61 10.23 -7.74 3.24
N LEU A 62 11.06 -8.70 3.66
CA LEU A 62 11.41 -8.85 5.07
C LEU A 62 12.09 -7.57 5.60
N ARG A 63 12.96 -6.96 4.79
CA ARG A 63 13.57 -5.66 5.15
C ARG A 63 12.55 -4.53 5.19
N LEU A 64 11.64 -4.45 4.22
CA LEU A 64 10.55 -3.48 4.20
C LEU A 64 9.68 -3.60 5.46
N ILE A 65 9.24 -4.81 5.80
CA ILE A 65 8.45 -5.08 7.00
C ILE A 65 9.21 -4.64 8.25
N GLY A 66 10.51 -4.99 8.36
CA GLY A 66 11.33 -4.58 9.50
C GLY A 66 11.41 -3.07 9.67
N VAL A 67 11.56 -2.32 8.57
CA VAL A 67 11.59 -0.85 8.58
C VAL A 67 10.22 -0.25 8.91
N ILE A 68 9.13 -0.80 8.38
CA ILE A 68 7.76 -0.38 8.71
C ILE A 68 7.50 -0.55 10.20
N VAL A 69 7.81 -1.72 10.76
CA VAL A 69 7.64 -1.99 12.20
C VAL A 69 8.48 -1.04 13.04
N TYR A 70 9.72 -0.77 12.63
CA TYR A 70 10.59 0.18 13.31
C TYR A 70 9.98 1.60 13.33
N TYR A 71 9.60 2.14 12.18
CA TYR A 71 9.00 3.47 12.12
C TYR A 71 7.67 3.53 12.85
N ALA A 72 6.80 2.53 12.68
CA ALA A 72 5.53 2.45 13.40
C ALA A 72 5.75 2.47 14.92
N ALA A 73 6.70 1.69 15.44
CA ALA A 73 7.02 1.66 16.86
C ALA A 73 7.58 3.00 17.38
N VAL A 74 8.59 3.55 16.70
CA VAL A 74 9.22 4.82 17.08
C VAL A 74 8.19 5.97 17.06
N SER A 75 7.41 6.07 15.98
CA SER A 75 6.37 7.08 15.84
C SER A 75 5.22 6.88 16.85
N SER A 76 4.84 5.64 17.16
CA SER A 76 3.85 5.36 18.20
C SER A 76 4.31 5.88 19.56
N ILE A 77 5.58 5.66 19.91
CA ILE A 77 6.17 6.17 21.16
C ILE A 77 6.21 7.70 21.16
N GLN A 78 6.55 8.33 20.04
CA GLN A 78 6.56 9.80 19.92
C GLN A 78 5.16 10.38 20.11
N VAL A 79 4.14 9.79 19.48
CA VAL A 79 2.74 10.22 19.64
C VAL A 79 2.24 9.96 21.06
N ALA A 80 2.58 8.83 21.67
CA ALA A 80 2.24 8.54 23.06
C ALA A 80 2.88 9.57 24.02
N TRP A 81 4.14 9.92 23.80
CA TRP A 81 4.82 10.97 24.56
C TRP A 81 4.15 12.33 24.37
N LEU A 82 3.73 12.64 23.14
CA LEU A 82 3.00 13.87 22.83
C LEU A 82 1.66 13.97 23.57
N ALA A 83 0.98 12.84 23.78
CA ALA A 83 -0.29 12.80 24.48
C ALA A 83 -0.17 13.05 25.99
N ILE A 84 0.95 12.65 26.61
CA ILE A 84 1.14 12.77 28.06
C ILE A 84 1.98 13.98 28.48
N ARG A 85 2.78 14.56 27.57
CA ARG A 85 3.67 15.66 27.92
C ARG A 85 2.87 16.94 28.24
N PRO A 86 3.21 17.67 29.31
CA PRO A 86 2.59 18.96 29.63
C PRO A 86 3.25 20.09 28.83
N SER A 87 3.14 20.03 27.50
CA SER A 87 3.75 21.01 26.59
C SER A 87 2.77 21.35 25.46
N PRO A 88 2.83 22.55 24.86
CA PRO A 88 1.98 22.90 23.73
C PRO A 88 2.04 21.85 22.60
N PRO A 89 0.94 21.70 21.84
CA PRO A 89 0.94 20.84 20.68
C PRO A 89 2.01 21.29 19.67
N PRO A 90 2.65 20.35 18.96
CA PRO A 90 3.64 20.65 17.95
C PRO A 90 2.98 21.40 16.78
N VAL A 91 3.80 22.14 16.04
CA VAL A 91 3.35 22.80 14.82
C VAL A 91 3.12 21.71 13.78
N THR A 92 1.88 21.57 13.31
CA THR A 92 1.52 20.64 12.24
C THR A 92 1.64 21.31 10.87
N GLY A 93 1.74 20.53 9.80
CA GLY A 93 1.83 21.07 8.45
C GLY A 93 1.57 20.04 7.38
N VAL A 94 1.36 20.50 6.15
CA VAL A 94 1.22 19.64 4.97
C VAL A 94 2.50 19.70 4.16
N LEU A 95 3.11 18.55 3.96
CA LEU A 95 4.32 18.39 3.15
C LEU A 95 3.97 17.67 1.86
N ARG A 96 4.63 18.08 0.78
CA ARG A 96 4.50 17.51 -0.55
C ARG A 96 5.67 16.57 -0.80
N TYR A 97 5.40 15.37 -1.31
CA TYR A 97 6.43 14.47 -1.80
C TYR A 97 6.07 13.91 -3.17
N GLN A 98 7.05 13.76 -4.05
CA GLN A 98 6.86 13.12 -5.35
C GLN A 98 7.49 11.73 -5.30
N LEU A 99 6.67 10.70 -5.47
CA LEU A 99 7.06 9.29 -5.48
C LEU A 99 7.50 8.88 -6.90
N GLY A 100 8.56 8.08 -6.97
CA GLY A 100 9.06 7.39 -8.17
C GLY A 100 8.46 5.99 -8.36
N ILE A 101 7.37 5.67 -7.67
CA ILE A 101 6.67 4.39 -7.75
C ILE A 101 5.82 4.35 -9.02
N LYS A 102 6.04 3.34 -9.87
CA LYS A 102 5.41 3.22 -11.18
C LYS A 102 4.06 2.52 -11.10
N SER A 103 3.92 1.51 -10.25
CA SER A 103 2.74 0.67 -10.12
C SER A 103 1.69 1.28 -9.20
N ASP A 104 0.44 1.32 -9.66
CA ASP A 104 -0.68 1.85 -8.87
C ASP A 104 -0.93 1.02 -7.60
N LEU A 105 -0.71 -0.30 -7.66
CA LEU A 105 -0.80 -1.17 -6.49
C LEU A 105 0.29 -0.84 -5.46
N VAL A 106 1.53 -0.69 -5.91
CA VAL A 106 2.67 -0.41 -5.03
C VAL A 106 2.56 1.00 -4.45
N LEU A 107 2.04 1.95 -5.24
CA LEU A 107 1.74 3.31 -4.79
C LEU A 107 0.71 3.27 -3.65
N THR A 108 -0.38 2.53 -3.85
CA THR A 108 -1.43 2.34 -2.83
C THR A 108 -0.86 1.71 -1.56
N LEU A 109 -0.07 0.65 -1.68
CA LEU A 109 0.57 0.01 -0.52
C LEU A 109 1.53 0.96 0.22
N CYS A 110 2.27 1.79 -0.52
CA CYS A 110 3.14 2.80 0.07
C CYS A 110 2.33 3.85 0.85
N ILE A 111 1.23 4.33 0.28
CA ILE A 111 0.30 5.26 0.92
C ILE A 111 -0.30 4.64 2.20
N ASP A 112 -0.75 3.38 2.14
CA ASP A 112 -1.28 2.67 3.30
C ASP A 112 -0.25 2.57 4.44
N VAL A 113 1.01 2.33 4.10
CA VAL A 113 2.11 2.32 5.07
C VAL A 113 2.37 3.71 5.65
N LEU A 114 2.32 4.78 4.84
CA LEU A 114 2.45 6.15 5.35
C LEU A 114 1.32 6.50 6.33
N ASN A 115 0.10 5.99 6.10
CA ASN A 115 -1.02 6.15 7.03
C ASN A 115 -0.89 5.28 8.29
N LEU A 116 -0.18 4.14 8.19
CA LEU A 116 0.05 3.24 9.33
C LEU A 116 1.10 3.81 10.30
N ILE A 117 2.02 4.65 9.82
CA ILE A 117 3.03 5.30 10.66
C ILE A 117 2.36 6.48 11.39
N PRO A 118 2.28 6.43 12.73
CA PRO A 118 1.62 7.50 13.50
C PRO A 118 2.30 8.85 13.28
N GLY A 119 1.51 9.92 13.22
CA GLY A 119 2.02 11.27 13.01
C GLY A 119 2.15 11.67 11.53
N THR A 120 1.79 10.79 10.60
CA THR A 120 1.57 11.12 9.19
C THR A 120 0.16 10.70 8.73
N MET A 121 -0.43 11.47 7.83
CA MET A 121 -1.70 11.13 7.18
C MET A 121 -1.70 11.68 5.75
N VAL A 122 -1.94 10.82 4.76
CA VAL A 122 -2.05 11.24 3.36
C VAL A 122 -3.42 11.90 3.15
N LEU A 123 -3.41 13.17 2.71
CA LEU A 123 -4.63 13.96 2.47
C LEU A 123 -5.10 13.84 1.01
N GLU A 124 -4.16 13.89 0.07
CA GLU A 124 -4.45 13.89 -1.36
C GLU A 124 -3.33 13.19 -2.13
N ILE A 125 -3.72 12.51 -3.19
CA ILE A 125 -2.83 11.75 -4.07
C ILE A 125 -3.13 12.18 -5.50
N ASP A 126 -2.17 12.84 -6.15
CA ASP A 126 -2.16 13.02 -7.59
C ASP A 126 -1.47 11.79 -8.20
N GLN A 127 -2.28 10.87 -8.69
CA GLN A 127 -1.80 9.61 -9.27
C GLN A 127 -0.98 9.89 -10.54
N ASN A 128 -1.39 10.83 -11.40
CA ASN A 128 -0.76 11.09 -12.69
C ASN A 128 0.67 11.61 -12.52
N ARG A 129 0.85 12.54 -11.59
CA ARG A 129 2.15 13.16 -11.31
C ARG A 129 2.93 12.44 -10.21
N ARG A 130 2.33 11.42 -9.60
CA ARG A 130 2.85 10.68 -8.44
C ARG A 130 3.20 11.59 -7.27
N ILE A 131 2.34 12.56 -6.98
CA ILE A 131 2.52 13.49 -5.86
C ILE A 131 1.59 13.10 -4.73
N VAL A 132 2.12 13.03 -3.51
CA VAL A 132 1.35 12.86 -2.28
C VAL A 132 1.45 14.09 -1.41
N TYR A 133 0.31 14.52 -0.89
CA TYR A 133 0.19 15.58 0.11
C TYR A 133 -0.02 14.93 1.47
N VAL A 134 0.95 15.06 2.35
CA VAL A 134 0.99 14.36 3.64
C VAL A 134 0.90 15.38 4.77
N HIS A 135 -0.12 15.25 5.60
CA HIS A 135 -0.18 15.94 6.87
C HIS A 135 0.82 15.31 7.85
N VAL A 136 1.67 16.14 8.44
CA VAL A 136 2.69 15.74 9.41
C VAL A 136 2.43 16.43 10.74
N LEU A 137 2.48 15.63 11.80
CA LEU A 137 2.13 16.06 13.16
C LEU A 137 3.15 17.03 13.76
N ASP A 138 4.44 16.93 13.38
CA ASP A 138 5.47 17.86 13.84
C ASP A 138 6.35 18.33 12.67
N VAL A 139 6.18 19.60 12.31
CA VAL A 139 7.01 20.36 11.36
C VAL A 139 7.69 21.57 12.04
N GLY A 140 7.72 21.61 13.37
CA GLY A 140 8.24 22.75 14.14
C GLY A 140 9.75 22.97 14.00
N SER A 141 10.48 22.08 13.33
CA SER A 141 11.90 22.22 13.07
C SER A 141 12.31 21.67 11.69
N GLN A 142 13.38 22.24 11.12
CA GLN A 142 14.01 21.72 9.89
C GLN A 142 14.48 20.27 10.02
N LYS A 143 14.84 19.85 11.25
CA LYS A 143 15.22 18.46 11.54
C LYS A 143 14.03 17.52 11.42
N ALA A 144 12.86 17.90 11.94
CA ALA A 144 11.63 17.10 11.85
C ALA A 144 11.17 16.95 10.40
N VAL A 145 11.17 18.05 9.63
CA VAL A 145 10.87 18.04 8.20
C VAL A 145 11.86 17.16 7.43
N SER A 146 13.16 17.29 7.71
CA SER A 146 14.18 16.44 7.07
C SER A 146 14.05 14.97 7.44
N ALA A 147 13.62 14.65 8.67
CA ALA A 147 13.40 13.27 9.10
C ALA A 147 12.22 12.64 8.36
N PHE A 148 11.12 13.39 8.19
CA PHE A 148 9.99 12.96 7.36
C PHE A 148 10.43 12.59 5.94
N TYR A 149 11.14 13.49 5.24
CA TYR A 149 11.58 13.23 3.87
C TYR A 149 12.48 12.00 3.76
N ARG A 150 13.40 11.79 4.72
CA ARG A 150 14.24 10.58 4.75
C ARG A 150 13.42 9.31 4.96
N SER A 151 12.45 9.33 5.88
CA SER A 151 11.58 8.19 6.13
C SER A 151 10.77 7.82 4.88
N VAL A 152 10.22 8.81 4.17
CA VAL A 152 9.49 8.57 2.92
C VAL A 152 10.44 8.02 1.83
N GLU A 153 11.64 8.59 1.68
CA GLU A 153 12.65 8.12 0.72
C GLU A 153 13.09 6.68 1.00
N ASP A 154 13.33 6.33 2.28
CA ASP A 154 13.71 4.98 2.69
C ASP A 154 12.60 3.98 2.38
N LEU A 155 11.35 4.32 2.67
CA LEU A 155 10.19 3.50 2.34
C LEU A 155 10.04 3.32 0.83
N GLU A 156 10.08 4.42 0.07
CA GLU A 156 9.99 4.40 -1.39
C GLU A 156 11.05 3.47 -2.01
N ARG A 157 12.32 3.62 -1.60
CA ARG A 157 13.42 2.76 -2.07
C ARG A 157 13.15 1.29 -1.77
N LEU A 158 12.62 0.97 -0.59
CA LEU A 158 12.30 -0.41 -0.20
C LEU A 158 11.10 -0.96 -0.95
N PHE A 159 10.08 -0.14 -1.23
CA PHE A 159 8.94 -0.53 -2.06
C PHE A 159 9.39 -0.85 -3.49
N ILE A 160 10.17 0.04 -4.11
CA ILE A 160 10.74 -0.19 -5.44
C ILE A 160 11.60 -1.46 -5.46
N ALA A 161 12.48 -1.65 -4.47
CA ALA A 161 13.33 -2.84 -4.36
C ALA A 161 12.56 -4.14 -4.07
N SER A 162 11.34 -4.05 -3.53
CA SER A 162 10.50 -5.21 -3.19
C SER A 162 9.59 -5.63 -4.34
N PHE A 163 9.04 -4.66 -5.08
CA PHE A 163 7.96 -4.88 -6.03
C PHE A 163 8.24 -4.42 -7.47
N GLU A 164 9.17 -3.47 -7.70
CA GLU A 164 9.36 -2.81 -9.00
C GLU A 164 10.79 -2.88 -9.54
N ARG A 165 11.53 -3.97 -9.27
CA ARG A 165 12.89 -4.11 -9.79
C ARG A 165 12.90 -4.02 -11.32
N ASP A 166 13.70 -3.10 -11.88
CA ASP A 166 13.69 -2.77 -13.32
C ASP A 166 13.93 -4.00 -14.24
N SER A 167 14.57 -5.06 -13.74
CA SER A 167 14.78 -6.33 -14.45
C SER A 167 13.49 -7.06 -14.82
N ASP A 168 12.40 -6.83 -14.09
CA ASP A 168 11.16 -7.59 -14.17
C ASP A 168 9.94 -6.72 -14.50
N TRP A 169 10.16 -5.42 -14.77
CA TRP A 169 9.08 -4.47 -15.02
C TRP A 169 8.34 -4.81 -16.32
N GLN A 170 7.03 -5.03 -16.20
CA GLN A 170 6.12 -5.07 -17.34
C GLN A 170 4.95 -4.14 -17.08
N PRO A 171 4.76 -3.08 -17.91
CA PRO A 171 3.66 -2.14 -17.71
C PRO A 171 2.33 -2.88 -17.80
N SER A 172 1.42 -2.58 -16.87
CA SER A 172 0.07 -3.14 -16.93
C SER A 172 -0.61 -2.68 -18.22
N PRO A 173 -1.27 -3.57 -18.98
CA PRO A 173 -2.05 -3.18 -20.15
C PRO A 173 -3.25 -2.29 -19.81
N TRP A 174 -3.55 -2.09 -18.52
CA TRP A 174 -4.64 -1.28 -18.02
C TRP A 174 -4.21 0.16 -17.70
N HIS A 175 -2.90 0.41 -17.57
CA HIS A 175 -2.35 1.70 -17.12
C HIS A 175 -2.65 2.87 -18.09
N GLN A 176 -3.00 2.59 -19.35
CA GLN A 176 -3.37 3.63 -20.33
C GLN A 176 -4.88 3.91 -20.39
N ARG A 177 -5.75 2.98 -19.98
CA ARG A 177 -7.21 3.12 -20.19
C ARG A 177 -7.87 4.06 -19.19
N ASP A 178 -7.37 4.11 -17.96
CA ASP A 178 -7.97 4.94 -16.90
C ASP A 178 -7.78 6.44 -17.20
N TYR A 179 -6.75 6.82 -17.98
CA TYR A 179 -6.51 8.20 -18.40
C TYR A 179 -7.32 8.65 -19.62
N GLU A 180 -7.77 7.72 -20.46
CA GLU A 180 -8.58 8.03 -21.64
C GLU A 180 -10.02 8.41 -21.24
N PHE A 181 -10.47 8.00 -20.05
CA PHE A 181 -11.80 8.30 -19.51
C PHE A 181 -11.92 9.71 -18.91
N ASP A 182 -10.85 10.23 -18.30
CA ASP A 182 -10.80 11.56 -17.66
C ASP A 182 -10.22 12.66 -18.54
N ALA A 183 -9.83 12.35 -19.78
CA ALA A 183 -9.56 13.37 -20.77
C ALA A 183 -10.83 14.20 -20.96
N PRO A 184 -10.78 15.55 -20.89
CA PRO A 184 -11.95 16.35 -21.21
C PRO A 184 -12.40 15.92 -22.60
N ARG A 185 -13.60 15.34 -22.69
CA ARG A 185 -14.27 15.15 -23.98
C ARG A 185 -14.23 16.53 -24.60
N ALA A 186 -13.45 16.68 -25.67
CA ALA A 186 -13.46 17.89 -26.46
C ALA A 186 -14.95 18.14 -26.73
N GLU A 187 -15.49 19.21 -26.14
CA GLU A 187 -16.87 19.60 -26.37
C GLU A 187 -17.01 19.72 -27.88
N ASP A 188 -17.83 18.82 -28.43
CA ASP A 188 -18.11 18.75 -29.85
C ASP A 188 -18.62 20.13 -30.30
N GLN A 189 -17.79 20.83 -31.09
CA GLN A 189 -18.15 22.04 -31.84
C GLN A 189 -19.00 21.67 -33.06
#